data_AF-A0A2M7TYM2-F1
#
_entry.id   AF-A0A2M7TYM2-F1
#
_cell.length_a   1.000
_cell.length_b   1.000
_cell.length_c   1.000
_cell.angle_alpha   90.00
_cell.angle_beta   90.00
_cell.angle_gamma   90.00
#
_symmetry.space_group_name_H-M   'P 1'
#
loop_
_entity.id
_entity.type
_entity.pdbx_description
1 polymer ?
#
loop_
_entity_poly.entity_id
_entity_poly.type
_entity_poly.pdbx_seq_one_letter_code
_entity_poly.pdbx_strand_id
1 'polypeptide(L)'
;MDKKLPLLLTFLLFISFAVAPATFAQDENDAAEVESTMEAKDSGAIKPREELVAEREAKMEELKQERETRMEEAKQKREDLKAEIETRREEAKAEMETRREEFQTKLEAMKDEKKAMIVERVDTRLAERNQRITDRLLGHLERISAIIDKMEDKLSNASEGDTTKVDTAIASARAAVTTAEAAVVTQSGNTYVIELGEESELKTVVAAEADQFRSDMEVAIASVKVARDATQEAARALAAFRAANPPKKGVMMEEKTVDAKVDDGSGMESE
;
A
#
# COMPACT_ATOMS: atom_id res chain seq x y z
N MET A 1 24.15 -39.13 34.01
CA MET A 1 25.20 -38.73 33.05
C MET A 1 24.59 -38.81 31.66
N ASP A 2 24.65 -37.67 30.96
CA ASP A 2 24.52 -37.48 29.50
C ASP A 2 23.15 -37.79 28.84
N LYS A 3 22.32 -36.78 28.57
CA LYS A 3 22.29 -35.87 27.40
C LYS A 3 22.07 -36.59 26.06
N LYS A 4 20.88 -36.39 25.45
CA LYS A 4 20.68 -35.61 24.21
C LYS A 4 19.21 -35.67 23.73
N LEU A 5 18.61 -34.47 23.65
CA LEU A 5 17.59 -33.93 22.73
C LEU A 5 16.71 -34.90 21.91
N PRO A 6 15.38 -34.70 21.92
CA PRO A 6 14.55 -34.88 20.74
C PRO A 6 14.29 -33.54 20.04
N LEU A 7 14.72 -33.50 18.78
CA LEU A 7 14.22 -32.70 17.67
C LEU A 7 12.79 -32.15 17.87
N LEU A 8 12.67 -30.82 17.97
CA LEU A 8 11.46 -30.10 17.59
C LEU A 8 11.68 -29.52 16.18
N LEU A 9 10.93 -30.11 15.24
CA LEU A 9 10.89 -29.79 13.83
C LEU A 9 10.22 -28.42 13.64
N THR A 10 11.02 -27.36 13.62
CA THR A 10 10.58 -26.01 13.23
C THR A 10 10.23 -25.99 11.75
N PHE A 11 8.94 -26.07 11.40
CA PHE A 11 8.45 -25.75 10.06
C PHE A 11 8.19 -24.25 9.97
N LEU A 12 9.29 -23.47 10.02
CA LEU A 12 9.28 -22.05 9.73
C LEU A 12 9.44 -21.89 8.21
N LEU A 13 8.31 -22.01 7.50
CA LEU A 13 8.25 -21.82 6.05
C LEU A 13 8.40 -20.33 5.76
N PHE A 14 9.65 -19.85 5.74
CA PHE A 14 10.02 -18.61 5.08
C PHE A 14 9.68 -18.74 3.60
N ILE A 15 8.52 -18.21 3.18
CA ILE A 15 8.34 -17.87 1.77
C ILE A 15 9.13 -16.59 1.54
N SER A 16 10.44 -16.77 1.36
CA SER A 16 11.32 -15.79 0.76
C SER A 16 10.94 -15.66 -0.72
N PHE A 17 9.95 -14.81 -1.03
CA PHE A 17 9.84 -14.27 -2.37
C PHE A 17 10.93 -13.22 -2.52
N ALA A 18 12.05 -13.65 -3.11
CA ALA A 18 13.15 -12.79 -3.49
C ALA A 18 12.65 -11.73 -4.47
N VAL A 19 12.36 -10.53 -3.97
CA VAL A 19 12.33 -9.33 -4.81
C VAL A 19 13.78 -9.02 -5.13
N ALA A 20 14.24 -9.50 -6.29
CA ALA A 20 15.51 -9.09 -6.84
C ALA A 20 15.49 -7.57 -7.08
N PRO A 21 16.44 -6.79 -6.52
CA PRO A 21 16.65 -5.44 -7.01
C PRO A 21 17.20 -5.57 -8.44
N ALA A 22 16.45 -5.06 -9.42
CA ALA A 22 16.98 -4.79 -10.75
C ALA A 22 18.09 -3.74 -10.62
N THR A 23 19.30 -4.21 -10.32
CA THR A 23 20.53 -3.47 -10.48
C THR A 23 20.77 -3.40 -11.99
N PHE A 24 20.53 -2.23 -12.57
CA PHE A 24 21.01 -1.93 -13.91
C PHE A 24 22.54 -2.01 -13.88
N ALA A 25 23.07 -3.10 -14.44
CA ALA A 25 24.48 -3.27 -14.70
C ALA A 25 24.90 -2.24 -15.76
N GLN A 26 25.75 -1.31 -15.35
CA GLN A 26 26.53 -0.43 -16.18
C GLN A 26 27.67 -1.27 -16.77
N ASP A 27 27.66 -1.48 -18.08
CA ASP A 27 28.78 -2.10 -18.79
C ASP A 27 29.74 -0.99 -19.24
N GLU A 28 30.92 -0.96 -18.62
CA GLU A 28 32.06 -0.14 -19.01
C GLU A 28 33.00 -0.96 -19.88
N ASN A 29 33.39 -0.34 -21.01
CA ASN A 29 34.56 -0.58 -21.86
C ASN A 29 34.28 -1.28 -23.19
N ASP A 30 34.18 -0.46 -24.24
CA ASP A 30 35.25 -0.45 -25.23
C ASP A 30 35.49 0.99 -25.73
N ALA A 31 36.69 1.48 -25.45
CA ALA A 31 37.26 2.67 -26.03
C ALA A 31 38.07 2.26 -27.25
N ALA A 32 37.68 2.71 -28.45
CA ALA A 32 38.53 3.18 -29.54
C ALA A 32 37.72 3.30 -30.84
N GLU A 33 37.41 4.52 -31.26
CA GLU A 33 38.02 5.16 -32.43
C GLU A 33 37.32 6.49 -32.73
N VAL A 34 38.13 7.54 -32.77
CA VAL A 34 37.76 8.86 -33.29
C VAL A 34 37.87 8.76 -34.80
N GLU A 35 36.75 8.82 -35.51
CA GLU A 35 36.76 9.23 -36.91
C GLU A 35 35.78 10.38 -37.12
N SER A 36 36.36 11.53 -37.46
CA SER A 36 35.68 12.73 -37.89
C SER A 36 35.07 12.49 -39.27
N THR A 37 33.74 12.55 -39.36
CA THR A 37 33.04 12.85 -40.61
C THR A 37 31.99 13.92 -40.33
N MET A 38 32.40 15.18 -40.48
CA MET A 38 31.49 16.24 -40.87
C MET A 38 31.15 16.02 -42.34
N GLU A 39 29.92 15.62 -42.64
CA GLU A 39 29.24 15.85 -43.93
C GLU A 39 27.75 15.60 -43.70
N ALA A 40 26.96 16.67 -43.56
CA ALA A 40 26.18 17.29 -44.62
C ALA A 40 24.75 16.70 -44.70
N LYS A 41 23.80 17.55 -44.29
CA LYS A 41 22.36 17.55 -44.62
C LYS A 41 21.88 16.42 -45.53
N ASP A 42 20.99 15.57 -45.00
CA ASP A 42 19.88 15.05 -45.80
C ASP A 42 18.56 15.14 -45.02
N SER A 43 17.58 15.60 -45.79
CA SER A 43 16.18 15.88 -45.55
C SER A 43 15.52 15.15 -44.38
N GLY A 44 15.22 15.92 -43.34
CA GLY A 44 14.17 15.57 -42.39
C GLY A 44 12.84 15.47 -43.11
N ALA A 45 12.35 14.24 -43.29
CA ALA A 45 10.92 13.99 -43.42
C ALA A 45 10.26 14.39 -42.10
N ILE A 46 9.90 15.67 -41.98
CA ILE A 46 9.01 16.14 -40.92
C ILE A 46 7.68 15.44 -41.20
N LYS A 47 7.37 14.38 -40.45
CA LYS A 47 6.02 13.79 -40.47
C LYS A 47 5.00 14.93 -40.35
N PRO A 48 3.93 14.96 -41.16
CA PRO A 48 2.89 15.96 -41.04
C PRO A 48 2.47 16.09 -39.58
N ARG A 49 2.28 17.33 -39.10
CA ARG A 49 1.89 17.61 -37.71
C ARG A 49 0.68 16.77 -37.27
N GLU A 50 -0.20 16.42 -38.21
CA GLU A 50 -1.36 15.55 -38.03
C GLU A 50 -0.99 14.09 -37.71
N GLU A 51 0.01 13.50 -38.37
CA GLU A 51 0.48 12.14 -38.05
C GLU A 51 1.19 12.08 -36.68
N LEU A 52 1.95 13.13 -36.32
CA LEU A 52 2.58 13.22 -35.00
C LEU A 52 1.56 13.42 -33.87
N VAL A 53 0.45 14.10 -34.14
CA VAL A 53 -0.66 14.23 -33.18
C VAL A 53 -1.42 12.91 -33.08
N ALA A 54 -1.72 12.24 -34.19
CA ALA A 54 -2.38 10.94 -34.20
C ALA A 54 -1.56 9.85 -33.50
N GLU A 55 -0.23 9.81 -33.71
CA GLU A 55 0.68 8.87 -33.04
C GLU A 55 0.75 9.13 -31.53
N ARG A 56 0.70 10.40 -31.12
CA ARG A 56 0.64 10.78 -29.69
C ARG A 56 -0.70 10.43 -29.07
N GLU A 57 -1.81 10.68 -29.75
CA GLU A 57 -3.15 10.34 -29.27
C GLU A 57 -3.32 8.83 -29.13
N ALA A 58 -2.86 8.04 -30.11
CA ALA A 58 -2.86 6.59 -30.04
C ALA A 58 -2.02 6.07 -28.87
N LYS A 59 -0.80 6.60 -28.68
CA LYS A 59 0.07 6.22 -27.55
C LYS A 59 -0.53 6.63 -26.20
N MET A 60 -1.22 7.76 -26.13
CA MET A 60 -1.93 8.18 -24.91
C MET A 60 -3.12 7.28 -24.61
N GLU A 61 -3.84 6.82 -25.63
CA GLU A 61 -4.97 5.93 -25.43
C GLU A 61 -4.53 4.52 -25.01
N GLU A 62 -3.45 4.00 -25.60
CA GLU A 62 -2.80 2.77 -25.16
C GLU A 62 -2.34 2.87 -23.69
N LEU A 63 -1.70 3.98 -23.31
CA LEU A 63 -1.29 4.24 -21.93
C LEU A 63 -2.48 4.34 -20.96
N LYS A 64 -3.62 4.89 -21.38
CA LYS A 64 -4.84 4.90 -20.55
C LYS A 64 -5.37 3.48 -20.35
N GLN A 65 -5.46 2.69 -21.41
CA GLN A 65 -5.93 1.30 -21.32
C GLN A 65 -5.00 0.44 -20.46
N GLU A 66 -3.68 0.62 -20.58
CA GLU A 66 -2.71 -0.06 -19.73
C GLU A 66 -2.87 0.36 -18.25
N ARG A 67 -3.23 1.62 -17.99
CA ARG A 67 -3.51 2.08 -16.62
C ARG A 67 -4.80 1.50 -16.07
N GLU A 68 -5.86 1.47 -16.86
CA GLU A 68 -7.15 0.90 -16.44
C GLU A 68 -7.00 -0.58 -16.10
N THR A 69 -6.36 -1.35 -16.96
CA THR A 69 -6.07 -2.77 -16.71
C THR A 69 -5.19 -2.97 -15.46
N ARG A 70 -4.12 -2.19 -15.31
CA ARG A 70 -3.28 -2.24 -14.10
C ARG A 70 -4.05 -1.86 -12.83
N MET A 71 -4.98 -0.91 -12.92
CA MET A 71 -5.85 -0.50 -11.82
C MET A 71 -6.80 -1.63 -11.43
N GLU A 72 -7.40 -2.32 -12.40
CA GLU A 72 -8.29 -3.45 -12.18
C GLU A 72 -7.55 -4.64 -11.55
N GLU A 73 -6.36 -4.99 -12.07
CA GLU A 73 -5.52 -6.03 -11.48
C GLU A 73 -5.11 -5.69 -10.04
N ALA A 74 -4.77 -4.43 -9.77
CA ALA A 74 -4.43 -3.97 -8.43
C ALA A 74 -5.65 -4.02 -7.48
N LYS A 75 -6.85 -3.73 -7.97
CA LYS A 75 -8.11 -3.87 -7.22
C LYS A 75 -8.40 -5.33 -6.90
N GLN A 76 -8.31 -6.23 -7.89
CA GLN A 76 -8.54 -7.66 -7.69
C GLN A 76 -7.57 -8.26 -6.67
N LYS A 77 -6.25 -8.01 -6.83
CA LYS A 77 -5.24 -8.47 -5.86
C LYS A 77 -5.54 -8.01 -4.44
N ARG A 78 -6.11 -6.82 -4.29
CA ARG A 78 -6.51 -6.29 -2.98
C ARG A 78 -7.74 -7.00 -2.41
N GLU A 79 -8.73 -7.30 -3.24
CA GLU A 79 -9.90 -8.09 -2.79
C GLU A 79 -9.50 -9.50 -2.38
N ASP A 80 -8.64 -10.16 -3.17
CA ASP A 80 -8.09 -11.47 -2.87
C ASP A 80 -7.31 -11.47 -1.55
N LEU A 81 -6.43 -10.48 -1.38
CA LEU A 81 -5.71 -10.29 -0.12
C LEU A 81 -6.67 -10.06 1.03
N LYS A 82 -7.71 -9.23 0.86
CA LYS A 82 -8.74 -8.96 1.89
C LYS A 82 -9.44 -10.23 2.33
N ALA A 83 -9.80 -11.10 1.39
CA ALA A 83 -10.39 -12.41 1.69
C ALA A 83 -9.40 -13.31 2.46
N GLU A 84 -8.13 -13.35 2.05
CA GLU A 84 -7.08 -14.10 2.78
C GLU A 84 -6.90 -13.60 4.22
N ILE A 85 -6.99 -12.28 4.46
CA ILE A 85 -6.97 -11.70 5.81
C ILE A 85 -8.10 -12.28 6.66
N GLU A 86 -9.30 -12.30 6.11
CA GLU A 86 -10.49 -12.75 6.82
C GLU A 86 -10.41 -14.24 7.15
N THR A 87 -10.01 -15.06 6.19
CA THR A 87 -9.78 -16.51 6.41
C THR A 87 -8.72 -16.76 7.47
N ARG A 88 -7.54 -16.14 7.39
CA ARG A 88 -6.49 -16.31 8.41
C ARG A 88 -6.95 -15.88 9.80
N ARG A 89 -7.78 -14.84 9.89
CA ARG A 89 -8.36 -14.40 11.17
C ARG A 89 -9.31 -15.44 11.76
N GLU A 90 -10.10 -16.09 10.93
CA GLU A 90 -11.00 -17.16 11.37
C GLU A 90 -10.21 -18.38 11.85
N GLU A 91 -9.20 -18.80 11.09
CA GLU A 91 -8.29 -19.89 11.48
C GLU A 91 -7.59 -19.59 12.80
N ALA A 92 -7.03 -18.39 12.95
CA ALA A 92 -6.37 -17.97 14.18
C ALA A 92 -7.31 -17.89 15.38
N LYS A 93 -8.57 -17.50 15.19
CA LYS A 93 -9.58 -17.53 16.26
C LYS A 93 -9.85 -18.96 16.72
N ALA A 94 -10.03 -19.88 15.78
CA ALA A 94 -10.26 -21.28 16.10
C ALA A 94 -9.06 -21.89 16.84
N GLU A 95 -7.84 -21.61 16.39
CA GLU A 95 -6.62 -22.04 17.09
C GLU A 95 -6.51 -21.41 18.49
N MET A 96 -6.86 -20.13 18.61
CA MET A 96 -6.84 -19.42 19.89
C MET A 96 -7.80 -20.06 20.90
N GLU A 97 -9.02 -20.44 20.49
CA GLU A 97 -9.99 -21.07 21.37
C GLU A 97 -9.42 -22.37 21.97
N THR A 98 -8.85 -23.23 21.14
CA THR A 98 -8.24 -24.49 21.61
C THR A 98 -7.09 -24.26 22.60
N ARG A 99 -6.17 -23.34 22.30
CA ARG A 99 -5.05 -23.01 23.18
C ARG A 99 -5.51 -22.35 24.48
N ARG A 100 -6.61 -21.61 24.44
CA ARG A 100 -7.16 -20.91 25.61
C ARG A 100 -7.80 -21.87 26.60
N GLU A 101 -8.42 -22.95 26.12
CA GLU A 101 -8.90 -24.05 26.99
C GLU A 101 -7.75 -24.75 27.72
N GLU A 102 -6.66 -25.07 27.00
CA GLU A 102 -5.47 -25.64 27.61
C GLU A 102 -4.83 -24.68 28.62
N PHE A 103 -4.76 -23.39 28.28
CA PHE A 103 -4.27 -22.34 29.17
C PHE A 103 -5.09 -22.26 30.46
N GLN A 104 -6.43 -22.22 30.37
CA GLN A 104 -7.32 -22.18 31.54
C GLN A 104 -7.13 -23.41 32.43
N THR A 105 -7.04 -24.60 31.84
CA THR A 105 -6.81 -25.86 32.58
C THR A 105 -5.49 -25.79 33.36
N LYS A 106 -4.42 -25.29 32.73
CA LYS A 106 -3.12 -25.14 33.40
C LYS A 106 -3.13 -24.03 34.45
N LEU A 107 -3.93 -22.98 34.24
CA LEU A 107 -4.10 -21.87 35.19
C LEU A 107 -4.77 -22.35 36.49
N GLU A 108 -5.79 -23.19 36.39
CA GLU A 108 -6.50 -23.78 37.55
C GLU A 108 -5.61 -24.72 38.37
N ALA A 109 -4.62 -25.35 37.73
CA ALA A 109 -3.65 -26.20 38.42
C ALA A 109 -2.56 -25.42 39.19
N MET A 110 -2.50 -24.09 39.04
CA MET A 110 -1.51 -23.26 39.72
C MET A 110 -1.81 -23.12 41.23
N LYS A 111 -0.76 -23.16 42.04
CA LYS A 111 -0.89 -23.04 43.51
C LYS A 111 -1.03 -21.60 43.98
N ASP A 112 -0.32 -20.67 43.32
CA ASP A 112 -0.35 -19.25 43.67
C ASP A 112 -1.43 -18.52 42.86
N GLU A 113 -2.57 -18.29 43.50
CA GLU A 113 -3.72 -17.57 42.93
C GLU A 113 -3.35 -16.16 42.43
N LYS A 114 -2.43 -15.45 43.08
CA LYS A 114 -2.04 -14.10 42.66
C LYS A 114 -1.27 -14.15 41.35
N LYS A 115 -0.40 -15.14 41.18
CA LYS A 115 0.33 -15.34 39.93
C LYS A 115 -0.61 -15.75 38.81
N ALA A 116 -1.52 -16.70 39.06
CA ALA A 116 -2.55 -17.10 38.12
C ALA A 116 -3.35 -15.90 37.61
N MET A 117 -3.87 -15.05 38.51
CA MET A 117 -4.61 -13.84 38.14
C MET A 117 -3.79 -12.84 37.31
N ILE A 118 -2.48 -12.71 37.58
CA ILE A 118 -1.61 -11.80 36.82
C ILE A 118 -1.40 -12.34 35.41
N VAL A 119 -1.14 -13.64 35.27
CA VAL A 119 -0.89 -14.28 33.97
C VAL A 119 -2.14 -14.22 33.10
N GLU A 120 -3.30 -14.59 33.64
CA GLU A 120 -4.58 -14.51 32.93
C GLU A 120 -4.86 -13.09 32.42
N ARG A 121 -4.56 -12.08 33.25
CA ARG A 121 -4.69 -10.68 32.87
C ARG A 121 -3.72 -10.30 31.76
N VAL A 122 -2.48 -10.79 31.78
CA VAL A 122 -1.51 -10.49 30.74
C VAL A 122 -1.91 -11.15 29.43
N ASP A 123 -2.23 -12.44 29.45
CA ASP A 123 -2.73 -13.20 28.29
C ASP A 123 -3.91 -12.49 27.61
N THR A 124 -4.95 -12.18 28.39
CA THR A 124 -6.15 -11.48 27.88
C THR A 124 -5.80 -10.12 27.27
N ARG A 125 -4.88 -9.38 27.90
CA ARG A 125 -4.45 -8.07 27.38
C ARG A 125 -3.64 -8.18 26.10
N LEU A 126 -2.84 -9.24 25.92
CA LEU A 126 -2.08 -9.46 24.69
C LEU A 126 -3.04 -9.74 23.54
N ALA A 127 -3.98 -10.67 23.72
CA ALA A 127 -5.00 -10.99 22.71
C ALA A 127 -5.83 -9.76 22.31
N GLU A 128 -6.38 -9.03 23.29
CA GLU A 128 -7.17 -7.81 23.01
C GLU A 128 -6.34 -6.72 22.31
N ARG A 129 -5.07 -6.54 22.70
CA ARG A 129 -4.20 -5.54 22.09
C ARG A 129 -3.85 -5.93 20.67
N ASN A 130 -3.59 -7.20 20.41
CA ASN A 130 -3.31 -7.68 19.07
C ASN A 130 -4.47 -7.37 18.12
N GLN A 131 -5.69 -7.74 18.54
CA GLN A 131 -6.90 -7.47 17.77
C GLN A 131 -7.10 -5.97 17.55
N ARG A 132 -7.15 -5.16 18.63
CA ARG A 132 -7.41 -3.72 18.52
C ARG A 132 -6.38 -2.98 17.65
N ILE A 133 -5.11 -3.33 17.76
CA ILE A 133 -4.07 -2.66 16.99
C ILE A 133 -4.12 -3.10 15.53
N THR A 134 -4.23 -4.40 15.25
CA THR A 134 -4.33 -4.88 13.85
C THR A 134 -5.56 -4.33 13.15
N ASP A 135 -6.72 -4.28 13.80
CA ASP A 135 -7.93 -3.61 13.27
C ASP A 135 -7.67 -2.15 12.90
N ARG A 136 -6.98 -1.42 13.79
CA ARG A 136 -6.64 -0.02 13.54
C ARG A 136 -5.67 0.14 12.38
N LEU A 137 -4.67 -0.74 12.26
CA LEU A 137 -3.70 -0.70 11.17
C LEU A 137 -4.37 -1.00 9.82
N LEU A 138 -5.26 -2.00 9.75
CA LEU A 138 -6.06 -2.28 8.56
C LEU A 138 -6.91 -1.07 8.16
N GLY A 139 -7.61 -0.45 9.11
CA GLY A 139 -8.40 0.75 8.84
C GLY A 139 -7.57 1.95 8.35
N HIS A 140 -6.27 2.02 8.72
CA HIS A 140 -5.36 3.03 8.14
C HIS A 140 -4.94 2.67 6.72
N LEU A 141 -4.64 1.39 6.45
CA LEU A 141 -4.28 0.92 5.12
C LEU A 141 -5.44 1.10 4.13
N GLU A 142 -6.68 0.87 4.54
CA GLU A 142 -7.86 1.14 3.69
C GLU A 142 -7.95 2.62 3.27
N ARG A 143 -7.67 3.54 4.20
CA ARG A 143 -7.63 4.99 3.90
C ARG A 143 -6.47 5.36 3.00
N ILE A 144 -5.30 4.76 3.22
CA ILE A 144 -4.11 4.96 2.37
C ILE A 144 -4.42 4.50 0.93
N SER A 145 -4.98 3.31 0.77
CA SER A 145 -5.41 2.78 -0.54
C SER A 145 -6.40 3.71 -1.23
N ALA A 146 -7.40 4.22 -0.51
CA ALA A 146 -8.37 5.17 -1.06
C ALA A 146 -7.74 6.51 -1.48
N ILE A 147 -6.63 6.92 -0.85
CA ILE A 147 -5.86 8.09 -1.29
C ILE A 147 -5.13 7.78 -2.60
N ILE A 148 -4.54 6.59 -2.73
CA ILE A 148 -3.86 6.16 -3.95
C ILE A 148 -4.86 6.05 -5.11
N ASP A 149 -6.03 5.46 -4.90
CA ASP A 149 -7.12 5.41 -5.89
C ASP A 149 -7.44 6.82 -6.43
N LYS A 150 -7.60 7.80 -5.52
CA LYS A 150 -7.84 9.20 -5.89
C LYS A 150 -6.66 9.86 -6.61
N MET A 151 -5.43 9.40 -6.42
CA MET A 151 -4.27 9.91 -7.15
C MET A 151 -4.25 9.39 -8.58
N GLU A 152 -4.59 8.12 -8.77
CA GLU A 152 -4.75 7.50 -10.10
C GLU A 152 -5.87 8.17 -10.89
N ASP A 153 -7.06 8.37 -10.28
CA ASP A 153 -8.17 9.11 -10.89
C ASP A 153 -7.75 10.52 -11.30
N LYS A 154 -6.93 11.17 -10.47
CA LYS A 154 -6.42 12.52 -10.71
C LYS A 154 -5.38 12.58 -11.82
N LEU A 155 -4.67 11.49 -12.07
CA LEU A 155 -3.66 11.35 -13.10
C LEU A 155 -4.28 10.96 -14.44
N SER A 156 -5.30 10.09 -14.45
CA SER A 156 -6.07 9.73 -15.66
C SER A 156 -6.80 10.94 -16.25
N ASN A 157 -7.30 11.84 -15.39
CA ASN A 157 -7.95 13.09 -15.78
C ASN A 157 -6.99 14.23 -16.16
N ALA A 158 -5.67 14.05 -16.03
CA ALA A 158 -4.71 15.09 -16.43
C ALA A 158 -4.49 15.04 -17.95
N SER A 159 -4.54 16.21 -18.61
CA SER A 159 -4.20 16.33 -20.02
C SER A 159 -2.69 16.39 -20.21
N GLU A 160 -2.19 15.65 -21.21
CA GLU A 160 -0.84 15.64 -21.80
C GLU A 160 0.37 15.87 -20.86
N GLY A 161 1.27 14.90 -20.79
CA GLY A 161 2.56 15.03 -20.11
C GLY A 161 3.20 13.69 -19.80
N ASP A 162 4.51 13.69 -19.53
CA ASP A 162 5.22 12.50 -19.04
C ASP A 162 4.84 12.23 -17.59
N THR A 163 4.10 11.15 -17.37
CA THR A 163 3.62 10.71 -16.07
C THR A 163 4.54 9.68 -15.42
N THR A 164 5.61 9.25 -16.10
CA THR A 164 6.43 8.10 -15.69
C THR A 164 6.83 8.17 -14.22
N LYS A 165 7.25 9.34 -13.74
CA LYS A 165 7.62 9.55 -12.33
C LYS A 165 6.45 9.35 -11.37
N VAL A 166 5.27 9.83 -11.74
CA VAL A 166 4.04 9.67 -10.92
C VAL A 166 3.60 8.21 -10.94
N ASP A 167 3.62 7.56 -12.10
CA ASP A 167 3.27 6.15 -12.27
C ASP A 167 4.19 5.25 -11.42
N THR A 168 5.51 5.47 -11.46
CA THR A 168 6.47 4.75 -10.62
C THR A 168 6.22 4.97 -9.12
N ALA A 169 5.91 6.21 -8.71
CA ALA A 169 5.66 6.51 -7.31
C ALA A 169 4.34 5.89 -6.81
N ILE A 170 3.29 5.91 -7.62
CA ILE A 170 2.01 5.24 -7.32
C ILE A 170 2.21 3.72 -7.22
N ALA A 171 2.92 3.11 -8.18
CA ALA A 171 3.22 1.68 -8.14
C ALA A 171 4.00 1.29 -6.88
N SER A 172 4.98 2.12 -6.48
CA SER A 172 5.73 1.93 -5.23
C SER A 172 4.84 2.03 -3.99
N ALA A 173 3.90 2.98 -3.97
CA ALA A 173 2.93 3.12 -2.88
C ALA A 173 2.00 1.90 -2.79
N ARG A 174 1.51 1.37 -3.92
CA ARG A 174 0.70 0.14 -3.97
C ARG A 174 1.45 -1.06 -3.42
N ALA A 175 2.69 -1.26 -3.88
CA ALA A 175 3.54 -2.36 -3.39
C ALA A 175 3.79 -2.28 -1.88
N ALA A 176 4.02 -1.06 -1.36
CA ALA A 176 4.21 -0.83 0.07
C ALA A 176 2.93 -1.11 0.89
N VAL A 177 1.75 -0.74 0.36
CA VAL A 177 0.45 -1.11 0.96
C VAL A 177 0.29 -2.63 1.02
N THR A 178 0.51 -3.34 -0.09
CA THR A 178 0.40 -4.81 -0.13
C THR A 178 1.33 -5.47 0.89
N THR A 179 2.56 -4.98 1.01
CA THR A 179 3.52 -5.48 2.00
C THR A 179 3.02 -5.23 3.43
N ALA A 180 2.45 -4.05 3.69
CA ALA A 180 1.91 -3.71 4.99
C ALA A 180 0.65 -4.52 5.35
N GLU A 181 -0.25 -4.74 4.38
CA GLU A 181 -1.41 -5.61 4.54
C GLU A 181 -0.97 -7.02 4.93
N ALA A 182 -0.02 -7.62 4.20
CA ALA A 182 0.53 -8.94 4.53
C ALA A 182 1.14 -9.00 5.95
N ALA A 183 1.91 -7.99 6.35
CA ALA A 183 2.48 -7.95 7.70
C ALA A 183 1.41 -7.86 8.80
N VAL A 184 0.35 -7.07 8.58
CA VAL A 184 -0.77 -6.96 9.52
C VAL A 184 -1.59 -8.24 9.57
N VAL A 185 -1.73 -8.95 8.45
CA VAL A 185 -2.36 -10.28 8.39
C VAL A 185 -1.60 -11.28 9.26
N THR A 186 -0.29 -11.41 9.04
CA THR A 186 0.57 -12.28 9.83
C THR A 186 0.44 -11.95 11.32
N GLN A 187 0.54 -10.66 11.68
CA GLN A 187 0.38 -10.22 13.06
C GLN A 187 -1.00 -10.57 13.66
N SER A 188 -2.07 -10.43 12.87
CA SER A 188 -3.44 -10.73 13.32
C SER A 188 -3.70 -12.22 13.52
N GLY A 189 -2.91 -13.08 12.87
CA GLY A 189 -2.95 -14.53 13.05
C GLY A 189 -2.26 -15.02 14.32
N ASN A 190 -1.44 -14.18 14.97
CA ASN A 190 -0.73 -14.56 16.18
C ASN A 190 -1.67 -14.53 17.40
N THR A 191 -1.72 -15.64 18.14
CA THR A 191 -2.65 -15.83 19.28
C THR A 191 -2.09 -15.40 20.63
N TYR A 192 -0.75 -15.31 20.76
CA TYR A 192 -0.03 -14.91 21.98
C TYR A 192 -0.51 -15.57 23.28
N VAL A 193 -0.89 -16.85 23.20
CA VAL A 193 -1.31 -17.62 24.36
C VAL A 193 -0.09 -18.07 25.14
N ILE A 194 -0.02 -17.72 26.42
CA ILE A 194 1.14 -17.98 27.26
C ILE A 194 1.20 -19.49 27.59
N GLU A 195 2.23 -20.18 27.11
CA GLU A 195 2.42 -21.59 27.41
C GLU A 195 2.88 -21.81 28.86
N LEU A 196 1.96 -22.20 29.73
CA LEU A 196 2.27 -22.45 31.14
C LEU A 196 3.08 -23.72 31.34
N GLY A 197 4.20 -23.58 32.06
CA GLY A 197 5.09 -24.65 32.52
C GLY A 197 5.30 -24.57 34.03
N GLU A 198 6.56 -24.60 34.48
CA GLU A 198 6.90 -24.51 35.90
C GLU A 198 6.64 -23.12 36.48
N GLU A 199 6.06 -23.05 37.68
CA GLU A 199 5.68 -21.78 38.32
C GLU A 199 6.90 -20.88 38.62
N SER A 200 8.09 -21.49 38.78
CA SER A 200 9.34 -20.76 38.98
C SER A 200 9.83 -20.02 37.73
N GLU A 201 9.40 -20.45 36.54
CA GLU A 201 9.80 -19.89 35.24
C GLU A 201 8.76 -18.92 34.68
N LEU A 202 7.59 -18.84 35.31
CA LEU A 202 6.43 -18.07 34.85
C LEU A 202 6.75 -16.63 34.44
N LYS A 203 7.56 -15.93 35.23
CA LYS A 203 7.96 -14.55 34.91
C LYS A 203 8.72 -14.46 33.59
N THR A 204 9.62 -15.42 33.35
CA THR A 204 10.44 -15.47 32.14
C THR A 204 9.57 -15.78 30.92
N VAL A 205 8.67 -16.76 31.04
CA VAL A 205 7.76 -17.16 29.96
C VAL A 205 6.82 -16.01 29.59
N VAL A 206 6.17 -15.38 30.58
CA VAL A 206 5.28 -14.23 30.36
C VAL A 206 6.03 -13.06 29.73
N ALA A 207 7.27 -12.81 30.15
CA ALA A 207 8.09 -11.74 29.58
C ALA A 207 8.46 -12.03 28.12
N ALA A 208 8.86 -13.26 27.81
CA ALA A 208 9.19 -13.68 26.46
C ALA A 208 8.01 -13.50 25.50
N GLU A 209 6.82 -13.94 25.89
CA GLU A 209 5.60 -13.79 25.07
C GLU A 209 5.25 -12.30 24.84
N ALA A 210 5.37 -11.48 25.89
CA ALA A 210 5.13 -10.05 25.79
C ALA A 210 6.17 -9.33 24.93
N ASP A 211 7.42 -9.77 24.94
CA ASP A 211 8.49 -9.23 24.09
C ASP A 211 8.32 -9.65 22.63
N GLN A 212 7.90 -10.89 22.39
CA GLN A 212 7.53 -11.37 21.07
C GLN A 212 6.38 -10.54 20.48
N PHE A 213 5.29 -10.34 21.25
CA PHE A 213 4.19 -9.47 20.84
C PHE A 213 4.66 -8.06 20.45
N ARG A 214 5.59 -7.47 21.22
CA ARG A 214 6.12 -6.12 20.92
C ARG A 214 6.93 -6.11 19.63
N SER A 215 7.81 -7.09 19.46
CA SER A 215 8.65 -7.23 18.27
C SER A 215 7.81 -7.37 17.01
N ASP A 216 6.86 -8.30 17.03
CA ASP A 216 6.02 -8.59 15.86
C ASP A 216 5.11 -7.39 15.52
N MET A 217 4.58 -6.72 16.56
CA MET A 217 3.80 -5.50 16.38
C MET A 217 4.63 -4.33 15.82
N GLU A 218 5.90 -4.20 16.21
CA GLU A 218 6.80 -3.18 15.67
C GLU A 218 7.01 -3.37 14.17
N VAL A 219 7.16 -4.61 13.72
CA VAL A 219 7.26 -4.95 12.29
C VAL A 219 6.00 -4.52 11.54
N ALA A 220 4.81 -4.84 12.05
CA ALA A 220 3.54 -4.45 11.43
C ALA A 220 3.33 -2.93 11.41
N ILE A 221 3.71 -2.22 12.47
CA ILE A 221 3.62 -0.75 12.51
C ILE A 221 4.62 -0.11 11.54
N ALA A 222 5.84 -0.64 11.46
CA ALA A 222 6.88 -0.14 10.57
C ALA A 222 6.47 -0.28 9.10
N SER A 223 5.88 -1.41 8.69
CA SER A 223 5.42 -1.60 7.32
C SER A 223 4.30 -0.61 6.94
N VAL A 224 3.34 -0.35 7.83
CA VAL A 224 2.29 0.65 7.62
C VAL A 224 2.87 2.07 7.50
N LYS A 225 3.93 2.37 8.26
CA LYS A 225 4.66 3.64 8.13
C LYS A 225 5.32 3.77 6.75
N VAL A 226 5.95 2.71 6.26
CA VAL A 226 6.54 2.69 4.91
C VAL A 226 5.47 2.93 3.83
N ALA A 227 4.30 2.28 3.95
CA ALA A 227 3.17 2.50 3.03
C ALA A 227 2.69 3.95 3.03
N ARG A 228 2.57 4.57 4.21
CA ARG A 228 2.23 5.99 4.34
C ARG A 228 3.27 6.89 3.69
N ASP A 229 4.56 6.65 3.95
CA ASP A 229 5.65 7.49 3.45
C ASP A 229 5.76 7.39 1.92
N ALA A 230 5.60 6.18 1.35
CA ALA A 230 5.51 5.99 -0.10
C ALA A 230 4.30 6.71 -0.72
N THR A 231 3.15 6.70 -0.04
CA THR A 231 1.95 7.42 -0.49
C THR A 231 2.16 8.95 -0.47
N GLN A 232 2.87 9.47 0.53
CA GLN A 232 3.23 10.88 0.57
C GLN A 232 4.16 11.26 -0.59
N GLU A 233 5.10 10.40 -0.94
CA GLU A 233 5.99 10.63 -2.07
C GLU A 233 5.25 10.60 -3.41
N ALA A 234 4.31 9.66 -3.59
CA ALA A 234 3.41 9.65 -4.74
C ALA A 234 2.57 10.94 -4.84
N ALA A 235 2.07 11.43 -3.70
CA ALA A 235 1.31 12.68 -3.66
C ALA A 235 2.17 13.90 -4.05
N ARG A 236 3.43 13.95 -3.62
CA ARG A 236 4.40 14.99 -4.02
C ARG A 236 4.71 14.92 -5.52
N ALA A 237 4.95 13.72 -6.04
CA ALA A 237 5.20 13.52 -7.46
C ALA A 237 4.01 14.01 -8.31
N LEU A 238 2.78 13.66 -7.91
CA LEU A 238 1.57 14.12 -8.57
C LEU A 238 1.41 15.65 -8.49
N ALA A 239 1.72 16.25 -7.33
CA ALA A 239 1.67 17.71 -7.18
C ALA A 239 2.68 18.42 -8.09
N ALA A 240 3.92 17.92 -8.16
CA ALA A 240 4.96 18.45 -9.05
C ALA A 240 4.57 18.32 -10.52
N PHE A 241 4.02 17.16 -10.92
CA PHE A 241 3.51 16.93 -12.27
C PHE A 241 2.41 17.93 -12.66
N ARG A 242 1.46 18.20 -11.74
CA ARG A 242 0.38 19.18 -11.97
C ARG A 242 0.86 20.62 -11.99
N ALA A 243 1.90 20.94 -11.23
CA ALA A 243 2.52 22.26 -11.28
C ALA A 243 3.21 22.50 -12.63
N ALA A 244 3.85 21.46 -13.19
CA ALA A 244 4.48 21.51 -14.52
C ALA A 244 3.45 21.48 -15.66
N ASN A 245 2.32 20.79 -15.48
CA ASN A 245 1.25 20.65 -16.46
C ASN A 245 -0.08 21.16 -15.86
N PRO A 246 -0.28 22.50 -15.78
CA PRO A 246 -1.49 23.05 -15.22
C PRO A 246 -2.70 22.62 -16.08
N PRO A 247 -3.82 22.22 -15.47
CA PRO A 247 -5.03 21.91 -16.23
C PRO A 247 -5.38 23.12 -17.09
N LYS A 248 -5.70 22.92 -18.38
CA LYS A 248 -6.17 24.00 -19.26
C LYS A 248 -7.28 24.75 -18.51
N LYS A 249 -7.03 26.02 -18.15
CA LYS A 249 -8.08 26.91 -17.63
C LYS A 249 -9.21 26.79 -18.63
N GLY A 250 -10.36 26.29 -18.18
CA GLY A 250 -11.58 26.40 -18.97
C GLY A 250 -11.68 27.83 -19.46
N VAL A 251 -11.93 27.98 -20.76
CA VAL A 251 -12.48 29.21 -21.32
C VAL A 251 -13.62 29.59 -20.39
N MET A 252 -13.37 30.56 -19.50
CA MET A 252 -14.45 31.21 -18.76
C MET A 252 -15.27 31.82 -19.89
N MET A 253 -16.40 31.19 -20.18
CA MET A 253 -17.44 31.79 -21.00
C MET A 253 -17.58 33.21 -20.49
N GLU A 254 -17.19 34.15 -21.34
CA GLU A 254 -17.53 35.55 -21.22
C GLU A 254 -19.06 35.54 -21.13
N GLU A 255 -19.57 35.59 -19.89
CA GLU A 255 -20.98 35.81 -19.62
C GLU A 255 -21.24 37.19 -20.19
N LYS A 256 -21.62 37.18 -21.47
CA LYS A 256 -22.10 38.35 -22.19
C LYS A 256 -23.31 38.81 -21.39
N THR A 257 -23.08 39.77 -20.51
CA THR A 257 -24.13 40.54 -19.85
C THR A 257 -25.00 41.07 -20.98
N VAL A 258 -26.13 40.41 -21.19
CA VAL A 258 -27.17 40.92 -22.08
C VAL A 258 -27.70 42.15 -21.35
N ASP A 259 -27.16 43.30 -21.73
CA ASP A 259 -27.74 44.60 -21.42
C ASP A 259 -29.18 44.58 -21.96
N ALA A 260 -30.11 44.24 -21.09
CA ALA A 260 -31.53 44.48 -21.29
C ALA A 260 -31.71 46.00 -21.26
N LYS A 261 -31.47 46.63 -22.42
CA LYS A 261 -31.96 47.96 -22.72
C LYS A 261 -33.47 47.83 -22.84
N VAL A 262 -34.15 48.03 -21.71
CA VAL A 262 -35.58 48.33 -21.67
C VAL A 262 -35.73 49.66 -22.40
N ASP A 263 -36.10 49.54 -23.66
CA ASP A 263 -36.57 50.62 -24.51
C ASP A 263 -37.93 51.05 -23.98
N ASP A 264 -37.96 52.06 -23.11
CA ASP A 264 -39.18 52.83 -22.87
C ASP A 264 -39.39 53.76 -24.08
N GLY A 265 -40.02 53.18 -25.10
CA GLY A 265 -40.49 53.89 -26.28
C GLY A 265 -41.94 54.29 -26.08
N SER A 266 -42.13 55.47 -25.51
CA SER A 266 -43.40 56.19 -25.45
C SER A 266 -44.03 56.44 -26.83
N GLY A 267 -45.36 56.34 -26.90
CA GLY A 267 -46.22 56.98 -27.91
C GLY A 267 -46.40 56.19 -29.21
N MET A 268 -47.52 56.23 -29.91
CA MET A 268 -48.75 57.04 -29.82
C MET A 268 -49.65 56.51 -30.95
N GLU A 269 -50.98 56.49 -30.72
CA GLU A 269 -52.05 56.69 -31.74
C GLU A 269 -52.17 55.62 -32.87
N SER A 270 -53.31 55.27 -33.45
CA SER A 270 -54.70 55.76 -33.51
C SER A 270 -55.49 54.74 -34.35
N GLU A 271 -56.73 54.41 -33.96
CA GLU A 271 -57.97 54.37 -34.78
C GLU A 271 -59.10 53.66 -34.04
#